data_AF-A0A815XPS2-F1
#
_entry.id   AF-A0A815XPS2-F1
#
_cell.length_a   1.000
_cell.length_b   1.000
_cell.length_c   1.000
_cell.angle_alpha   90.00
_cell.angle_beta   90.00
_cell.angle_gamma   90.00
#
_symmetry.space_group_name_H-M   'P 1'
#
loop_
_entity.id
_entity.type
_entity.pdbx_description
1 polymer ?
#
loop_
_entity_poly.entity_id
_entity_poly.type
_entity_poly.pdbx_seq_one_letter_code
_entity_poly.pdbx_strand_id
1 'polypeptide(L)'
;NNIDGDCDTDVSNNIDEQNLESTYVADTPVESLLITVNRKQTSRKNFIDYFRFPHIHKIYALIMKDLTLVKRNISLLIFQFLIPVIQISLFCLCIGRNAEHISMALYNGEAVHGFPTENLSLQLLNKINPQQIDITSFNDFNKAMDLVKQGQYWSVIAIQDNFTQAVKNKFALVLVYIEF
;
A
#
# COMPACT_ATOMS: atom_id res chain seq x y z
N ASN A 1 38.87 -52.34 -19.16
CA ASN A 1 39.87 -52.34 -20.24
C ASN A 1 40.23 -50.91 -20.55
N ASN A 2 41.20 -50.41 -19.80
CA ASN A 2 41.91 -49.16 -20.07
C ASN A 2 42.98 -49.44 -21.12
N ILE A 3 43.05 -48.68 -22.21
CA ILE A 3 44.32 -48.32 -22.85
C ILE A 3 44.16 -46.89 -23.37
N ASP A 4 45.02 -46.04 -22.83
CA ASP A 4 45.21 -44.61 -23.04
C ASP A 4 45.79 -44.26 -24.42
N GLY A 5 45.64 -42.99 -24.78
CA GLY A 5 46.24 -42.36 -25.97
C GLY A 5 46.05 -40.84 -25.92
N ASP A 6 46.67 -40.23 -24.90
CA ASP A 6 46.82 -38.80 -24.65
C ASP A 6 47.75 -38.11 -25.67
N CYS A 7 47.42 -36.86 -26.04
CA CYS A 7 48.40 -35.77 -26.19
C CYS A 7 47.68 -34.42 -26.33
N ASP A 8 47.51 -33.74 -25.20
CA ASP A 8 47.30 -32.28 -25.08
C ASP A 8 48.50 -31.47 -25.59
N THR A 9 48.28 -30.25 -26.13
CA THR A 9 48.76 -28.97 -25.51
C THR A 9 48.29 -27.72 -26.29
N ASP A 10 47.33 -27.01 -25.69
CA ASP A 10 47.23 -25.58 -25.33
C ASP A 10 47.92 -24.48 -26.16
N VAL A 11 47.15 -23.43 -26.53
CA VAL A 11 47.45 -22.02 -26.16
C VAL A 11 46.14 -21.21 -26.00
N SER A 12 45.89 -20.74 -24.77
CA SER A 12 44.93 -19.70 -24.37
C SER A 12 45.11 -18.38 -25.14
N ASN A 13 44.02 -17.64 -25.39
CA ASN A 13 43.77 -16.39 -24.65
C ASN A 13 42.44 -15.72 -25.02
N ASN A 14 41.81 -15.28 -23.94
CA ASN A 14 40.61 -14.48 -23.77
C ASN A 14 40.83 -13.04 -24.27
N ILE A 15 39.78 -12.20 -24.18
CA ILE A 15 39.77 -10.72 -24.07
C ILE A 15 38.97 -9.98 -25.18
N ASP A 16 37.82 -9.47 -24.74
CA ASP A 16 37.15 -8.19 -25.04
C ASP A 16 36.43 -8.00 -26.40
N GLU A 17 35.08 -7.94 -26.40
CA GLU A 17 34.22 -6.77 -26.16
C GLU A 17 34.02 -5.88 -27.42
N GLN A 18 32.72 -5.68 -27.74
CA GLN A 18 32.12 -4.44 -28.25
C GLN A 18 31.95 -4.21 -29.79
N ASN A 19 30.67 -4.01 -30.13
CA ASN A 19 30.11 -3.04 -31.10
C ASN A 19 29.89 -3.38 -32.59
N LEU A 20 28.63 -3.78 -32.85
CA LEU A 20 27.64 -3.17 -33.75
C LEU A 20 28.05 -1.87 -34.51
N GLU A 21 28.21 -1.94 -35.83
CA GLU A 21 27.67 -0.94 -36.78
C GLU A 21 27.77 -1.47 -38.23
N SER A 22 26.61 -1.75 -38.86
CA SER A 22 26.55 -2.13 -40.27
C SER A 22 26.27 -0.90 -41.13
N THR A 23 27.35 -0.26 -41.56
CA THR A 23 27.40 0.72 -42.64
C THR A 23 27.09 0.04 -43.98
N TYR A 24 26.12 0.57 -44.75
CA TYR A 24 26.04 0.32 -46.20
C TYR A 24 25.88 1.65 -46.93
N VAL A 25 26.93 1.98 -47.69
CA VAL A 25 27.08 3.11 -48.60
C VAL A 25 26.66 2.64 -50.00
N ALA A 26 25.88 3.45 -50.72
CA ALA A 26 25.67 3.28 -52.15
C ALA A 26 25.90 4.61 -52.86
N ASP A 27 26.77 4.56 -53.87
CA ASP A 27 27.35 5.65 -54.65
C ASP A 27 26.34 6.43 -55.50
N THR A 28 26.63 7.72 -55.68
CA THR A 28 25.95 8.65 -56.58
C THR A 28 26.54 8.63 -58.00
N PRO A 29 25.72 8.98 -59.01
CA PRO A 29 26.21 9.82 -60.09
C PRO A 29 25.38 11.11 -60.23
N VAL A 30 26.11 12.21 -60.23
CA VAL A 30 25.74 13.58 -60.55
C VAL A 30 25.17 13.70 -61.98
N GLU A 31 23.88 14.07 -62.14
CA GLU A 31 23.37 14.98 -63.20
C GLU A 31 21.83 15.13 -63.14
N SER A 32 21.33 15.98 -62.23
CA SER A 32 20.07 16.72 -62.39
C SER A 32 19.74 17.45 -61.07
N LEU A 33 20.56 18.46 -60.77
CA LEU A 33 20.22 19.58 -59.90
C LEU A 33 19.07 20.45 -60.45
N LEU A 34 18.07 19.84 -61.11
CA LEU A 34 16.84 20.45 -61.62
C LEU A 34 15.61 19.61 -61.25
N ILE A 35 15.68 18.79 -60.20
CA ILE A 35 14.46 18.49 -59.44
C ILE A 35 14.10 19.79 -58.75
N THR A 36 13.23 20.55 -59.42
CA THR A 36 12.45 21.63 -58.84
C THR A 36 11.99 21.19 -57.46
N VAL A 37 12.70 21.68 -56.45
CA VAL A 37 12.31 21.63 -55.04
C VAL A 37 11.03 22.46 -54.95
N ASN A 38 9.91 21.84 -55.32
CA ASN A 38 8.57 22.33 -55.09
C ASN A 38 8.30 22.08 -53.60
N ARG A 39 8.98 22.85 -52.75
CA ARG A 39 8.52 23.06 -51.38
C ARG A 39 7.17 23.72 -51.55
N LYS A 40 6.09 22.93 -51.45
CA LYS A 40 4.76 23.43 -51.12
C LYS A 40 4.97 24.42 -49.99
N GLN A 41 4.83 25.71 -50.30
CA GLN A 41 4.83 26.79 -49.34
C GLN A 41 3.74 26.42 -48.33
N THR A 42 4.16 25.85 -47.20
CA THR A 42 3.29 25.66 -46.07
C THR A 42 3.12 27.05 -45.52
N SER A 43 2.07 27.72 -46.03
CA SER A 43 1.56 28.98 -45.52
C SER A 43 1.65 28.92 -43.99
N ARG A 44 2.34 29.90 -43.39
CA ARG A 44 2.39 30.04 -41.93
C ARG A 44 0.94 30.11 -41.45
N LYS A 45 0.42 28.98 -40.99
CA LYS A 45 -0.86 28.95 -40.28
C LYS A 45 -0.63 29.81 -39.05
N ASN A 46 -1.45 30.84 -38.93
CA ASN A 46 -1.32 31.79 -37.85
C ASN A 46 -1.47 31.02 -36.53
N PHE A 47 -0.75 31.43 -35.49
CA PHE A 47 -0.84 30.78 -34.16
C PHE A 47 -2.30 30.70 -33.64
N ILE A 48 -3.16 31.59 -34.13
CA ILE A 48 -4.61 31.64 -33.85
C ILE A 48 -5.39 30.48 -34.52
N ASP A 49 -4.85 29.82 -35.55
CA ASP A 49 -5.43 28.62 -36.16
C ASP A 49 -5.31 27.37 -35.26
N TYR A 50 -4.47 27.41 -34.23
CA TYR A 50 -4.39 26.33 -33.22
C TYR A 50 -5.54 26.42 -32.20
N PHE A 51 -6.07 27.63 -31.97
CA PHE A 51 -7.17 27.88 -31.04
C PHE A 51 -8.56 27.79 -31.69
N ARG A 52 -8.64 27.27 -32.91
CA ARG A 52 -9.93 26.87 -33.50
C ARG A 52 -10.31 25.55 -32.87
N PHE A 53 -11.22 25.59 -31.88
CA PHE A 53 -11.78 24.42 -31.21
C PHE A 53 -11.88 23.25 -32.20
N PRO A 54 -11.12 22.15 -32.00
CA PRO A 54 -11.23 21.01 -32.87
C PRO A 54 -12.69 20.56 -32.86
N HIS A 55 -13.29 20.52 -34.04
CA HIS A 55 -14.67 20.08 -34.22
C HIS A 55 -14.86 18.77 -33.45
N ILE A 56 -15.86 18.71 -32.55
CA ILE A 56 -16.07 17.62 -31.58
C ILE A 56 -16.01 16.23 -32.24
N HIS A 57 -16.41 16.15 -33.51
CA HIS A 57 -16.37 14.95 -34.34
C HIS A 57 -14.95 14.40 -34.57
N LYS A 58 -13.92 15.26 -34.64
CA LYS A 58 -12.51 14.84 -34.77
C LYS A 58 -11.98 14.27 -33.47
N ILE A 59 -12.30 14.90 -32.33
CA ILE A 59 -11.96 14.36 -31.01
C ILE A 59 -12.66 13.03 -30.79
N TYR A 60 -13.95 12.95 -31.14
CA TYR A 60 -14.72 11.72 -31.05
C TYR A 60 -14.13 10.60 -31.92
N ALA A 61 -13.70 10.90 -33.15
CA ALA A 61 -13.02 9.94 -34.02
C ALA A 61 -11.69 9.44 -33.41
N LEU A 62 -10.93 10.32 -32.75
CA LEU A 62 -9.70 9.95 -32.03
C LEU A 62 -9.99 9.06 -30.81
N ILE A 63 -10.98 9.43 -29.99
CA ILE A 63 -11.41 8.62 -28.83
C ILE A 63 -11.90 7.26 -29.30
N MET A 64 -12.70 7.19 -30.36
CA MET A 64 -13.19 5.92 -30.90
C MET A 64 -12.07 5.03 -31.44
N LYS A 65 -11.03 5.63 -32.03
CA LYS A 65 -9.82 4.89 -32.43
C LYS A 65 -9.13 4.26 -31.20
N ASP A 66 -8.96 5.01 -30.12
CA ASP A 66 -8.27 4.53 -28.93
C ASP A 66 -9.11 3.56 -28.11
N LEU A 67 -10.43 3.76 -28.04
CA LEU A 67 -11.38 2.81 -27.45
C LEU A 67 -11.45 1.49 -28.23
N THR A 68 -11.30 1.51 -29.55
CA THR A 68 -11.28 0.28 -30.37
C THR A 68 -10.05 -0.57 -30.04
N LEU A 69 -8.92 0.07 -29.74
CA LEU A 69 -7.70 -0.61 -29.29
C LEU A 69 -7.86 -1.16 -27.86
N VAL A 70 -8.47 -0.40 -26.95
CA VAL A 70 -8.81 -0.87 -25.59
C VAL A 70 -9.80 -2.03 -25.62
N LYS A 71 -10.80 -2.00 -26.51
CA LYS A 71 -11.79 -3.07 -26.68
C LYS A 71 -11.14 -4.37 -27.16
N ARG A 72 -10.13 -4.28 -28.04
CA ARG A 72 -9.35 -5.45 -28.48
C ARG A 72 -8.41 -5.97 -27.38
N ASN A 73 -8.04 -5.13 -26.41
CA ASN A 73 -7.20 -5.45 -25.24
C ASN A 73 -8.02 -5.47 -23.92
N ILE A 74 -9.21 -6.09 -23.95
CA ILE A 74 -10.16 -6.12 -22.82
C ILE A 74 -9.59 -6.77 -21.55
N SER A 75 -8.63 -7.68 -21.69
CA SER A 75 -8.03 -8.43 -20.58
C SER A 75 -7.44 -7.49 -19.51
N LEU A 76 -6.70 -6.45 -19.92
CA LEU A 76 -6.08 -5.49 -19.01
C LEU A 76 -7.13 -4.66 -18.23
N LEU A 77 -8.23 -4.31 -18.90
CA LEU A 77 -9.33 -3.56 -18.28
C LEU A 77 -9.99 -4.40 -17.17
N ILE A 78 -10.20 -5.69 -17.41
CA ILE A 78 -10.77 -6.60 -16.40
C ILE A 78 -9.84 -6.70 -15.19
N PHE A 79 -8.53 -6.84 -15.38
CA PHE A 79 -7.58 -6.87 -14.25
C PHE A 79 -7.58 -5.57 -13.44
N GLN A 80 -7.66 -4.42 -14.11
CA GLN A 80 -7.70 -3.11 -13.44
C GLN A 80 -8.95 -2.94 -12.57
N PHE A 81 -10.07 -3.58 -12.92
CA PHE A 81 -11.27 -3.59 -12.07
C PHE A 81 -11.28 -4.71 -11.05
N LEU A 82 -10.68 -5.86 -11.35
CA LEU A 82 -10.65 -7.00 -10.44
C LEU A 82 -9.77 -6.73 -9.22
N ILE A 83 -8.62 -6.07 -9.40
CA ILE A 83 -7.71 -5.71 -8.29
C ILE A 83 -8.42 -4.90 -7.20
N PRO A 84 -9.09 -3.76 -7.47
CA PRO A 84 -9.76 -2.99 -6.43
C PRO A 84 -10.94 -3.74 -5.81
N VAL A 85 -11.64 -4.61 -6.57
CA VAL A 85 -12.73 -5.44 -6.04
C VAL A 85 -12.20 -6.47 -5.05
N ILE A 86 -11.13 -7.18 -5.41
CA ILE A 86 -10.49 -8.14 -4.50
C ILE A 86 -9.99 -7.43 -3.24
N GLN A 87 -9.33 -6.27 -3.39
CA GLN A 87 -8.84 -5.48 -2.26
C GLN A 87 -9.99 -5.15 -1.29
N ILE A 88 -11.08 -4.52 -1.76
CA ILE A 88 -12.19 -4.16 -0.88
C ILE A 88 -12.89 -5.38 -0.28
N SER A 89 -13.08 -6.46 -1.05
CA SER A 89 -13.69 -7.68 -0.54
C SER A 89 -12.85 -8.34 0.54
N LEU A 90 -11.52 -8.38 0.40
CA LEU A 90 -10.62 -8.88 1.44
C LEU A 90 -10.65 -8.01 2.69
N PHE A 91 -10.64 -6.68 2.54
CA PHE A 91 -10.76 -5.79 3.70
C PHE A 91 -12.08 -6.00 4.44
N CYS A 92 -13.20 -6.07 3.71
CA CYS A 92 -14.51 -6.34 4.30
C CYS A 92 -14.58 -7.72 4.95
N LEU A 93 -13.92 -8.74 4.38
CA LEU A 93 -13.89 -10.09 4.95
C LEU A 93 -12.99 -10.17 6.20
N CYS A 94 -11.82 -9.54 6.17
CA CYS A 94 -10.87 -9.56 7.28
C CYS A 94 -11.34 -8.70 8.47
N ILE A 95 -11.99 -7.56 8.20
CA ILE A 95 -12.39 -6.60 9.25
C ILE A 95 -13.86 -6.79 9.66
N GLY A 96 -14.74 -7.22 8.74
CA GLY A 96 -16.19 -7.13 8.90
C GLY A 96 -16.86 -8.13 9.83
N ARG A 97 -16.11 -8.96 10.56
CA ARG A 97 -16.70 -9.86 11.55
C ARG A 97 -16.96 -9.08 12.85
N ASN A 98 -18.18 -9.18 13.37
CA ASN A 98 -18.52 -8.55 14.66
C ASN A 98 -17.60 -9.10 15.76
N ALA A 99 -17.08 -8.20 16.59
CA ALA A 99 -16.23 -8.52 17.73
C ALA A 99 -17.10 -9.03 18.90
N GLU A 100 -17.58 -10.26 18.78
CA GLU A 100 -18.35 -10.94 19.82
C GLU A 100 -17.42 -11.89 20.59
N HIS A 101 -17.53 -11.90 21.93
CA HIS A 101 -16.81 -12.80 22.85
C HIS A 101 -15.27 -12.63 22.86
N ILE A 102 -14.77 -11.38 22.93
CA ILE A 102 -13.33 -11.16 23.13
C ILE A 102 -13.01 -11.35 24.61
N SER A 103 -12.35 -12.46 24.94
CA SER A 103 -11.87 -12.73 26.31
C SER A 103 -10.66 -11.85 26.64
N MET A 104 -10.79 -11.02 27.67
CA MET A 104 -9.73 -10.14 28.17
C MET A 104 -9.42 -10.44 29.64
N ALA A 105 -8.12 -10.46 29.96
CA ALA A 105 -7.65 -10.56 31.34
C ALA A 105 -7.55 -9.16 31.95
N LEU A 106 -8.11 -8.94 33.13
CA LEU A 106 -8.05 -7.67 33.85
C LEU A 106 -7.16 -7.81 35.08
N TYR A 107 -6.22 -6.91 35.25
CA TYR A 107 -5.48 -6.71 36.49
C TYR A 107 -5.84 -5.34 37.07
N ASN A 108 -6.29 -5.31 38.33
CA ASN A 108 -6.65 -4.07 39.02
C ASN A 108 -5.82 -3.88 40.30
N GLY A 109 -4.73 -3.12 40.21
CA GLY A 109 -3.87 -2.78 41.35
C GLY A 109 -4.55 -1.87 42.37
N GLU A 110 -5.48 -0.99 41.95
CA GLU A 110 -6.21 -0.12 42.87
C GLU A 110 -7.15 -0.89 43.82
N ALA A 111 -7.69 -2.03 43.38
CA ALA A 111 -8.55 -2.86 44.23
C ALA A 111 -7.80 -3.51 45.41
N VAL A 112 -6.48 -3.68 45.28
CA VAL A 112 -5.64 -4.34 46.29
C VAL A 112 -5.30 -3.39 47.45
N HIS A 113 -5.18 -2.09 47.19
CA HIS A 113 -4.72 -1.09 48.17
C HIS A 113 -5.83 -0.41 48.98
N GLY A 114 -7.04 -0.97 48.97
CA GLY A 114 -8.18 -0.51 49.77
C GLY A 114 -9.01 0.54 49.05
N PHE A 115 -10.34 0.37 49.08
CA PHE A 115 -11.34 1.21 48.42
C PHE A 115 -11.12 2.71 48.72
N PRO A 116 -10.60 3.50 47.77
CA PRO A 116 -10.88 4.92 47.74
C PRO A 116 -12.38 5.06 47.46
N THR A 117 -13.03 6.01 48.13
CA THR A 117 -14.46 6.32 48.02
C THR A 117 -14.94 6.67 46.61
N GLU A 118 -14.02 6.77 45.63
CA GLU A 118 -14.30 7.09 44.23
C GLU A 118 -13.43 6.26 43.27
N ASN A 119 -13.66 4.95 43.20
CA ASN A 119 -12.97 4.05 42.25
C ASN A 119 -13.41 4.33 40.80
N LEU A 120 -12.70 5.21 40.10
CA LEU A 120 -12.92 5.45 38.67
C LEU A 120 -12.61 4.20 37.83
N SER A 121 -11.69 3.36 38.30
CA SER A 121 -11.37 2.06 37.71
C SER A 121 -12.59 1.15 37.59
N LEU A 122 -13.38 0.98 38.67
CA LEU A 122 -14.60 0.17 38.65
C LEU A 122 -15.72 0.79 37.79
N GLN A 123 -15.85 2.12 37.81
CA GLN A 123 -16.83 2.82 36.96
C GLN A 123 -16.50 2.64 35.47
N LEU A 124 -15.22 2.64 35.11
CA LEU A 124 -14.77 2.37 33.76
C LEU A 124 -15.10 0.93 33.34
N LEU A 125 -14.85 -0.05 34.23
CA LEU A 125 -15.15 -1.46 33.96
C LEU A 125 -16.66 -1.73 33.82
N ASN A 126 -17.50 -1.10 34.63
CA ASN A 126 -18.96 -1.23 34.56
C ASN A 126 -19.56 -0.64 33.28
N LYS A 127 -18.85 0.26 32.60
CA LYS A 127 -19.29 0.81 31.31
C LYS A 127 -18.97 -0.12 30.13
N ILE A 128 -18.18 -1.17 30.34
CA ILE A 128 -17.85 -2.13 29.29
C ILE A 128 -19.04 -3.07 29.10
N ASN A 129 -19.46 -3.26 27.84
CA ASN A 129 -20.57 -4.14 27.52
C ASN A 129 -20.15 -5.62 27.68
N PRO A 130 -20.76 -6.38 28.62
CA PRO A 130 -20.40 -7.77 28.86
C PRO A 130 -20.75 -8.70 27.68
N GLN A 131 -21.62 -8.28 26.74
CA GLN A 131 -21.96 -9.12 25.58
C GLN A 131 -20.87 -9.15 24.50
N GLN A 132 -20.01 -8.14 24.47
CA GLN A 132 -18.92 -8.05 23.48
C GLN A 132 -17.59 -8.54 24.05
N ILE A 133 -17.40 -8.35 25.36
CA ILE A 133 -16.12 -8.52 26.03
C ILE A 133 -16.33 -9.32 27.30
N ASP A 134 -15.65 -10.47 27.38
CA ASP A 134 -15.60 -11.30 28.58
C ASP A 134 -14.37 -10.94 29.42
N ILE A 135 -14.58 -10.21 30.52
CA ILE A 135 -13.50 -9.75 31.40
C ILE A 135 -13.33 -10.70 32.58
N THR A 136 -12.14 -11.29 32.74
CA THR A 136 -11.77 -12.06 33.95
C THR A 136 -10.77 -11.28 34.79
N SER A 137 -11.11 -11.00 36.05
CA SER A 137 -10.24 -10.26 36.98
C SER A 137 -9.18 -11.17 37.62
N PHE A 138 -7.94 -10.70 37.67
CA PHE A 138 -6.78 -11.36 38.25
C PHE A 138 -6.06 -10.43 39.23
N ASN A 139 -5.56 -11.01 40.32
CA ASN A 139 -4.84 -10.27 41.36
C ASN A 139 -3.35 -10.07 41.03
N ASP A 140 -2.81 -10.81 40.05
CA ASP A 140 -1.40 -10.80 39.68
C ASP A 140 -1.22 -10.43 38.21
N PHE A 141 -0.46 -9.36 37.96
CA PHE A 141 -0.15 -8.93 36.60
C PHE A 141 0.61 -10.00 35.80
N ASN A 142 1.62 -10.64 36.41
CA ASN A 142 2.43 -11.67 35.75
C ASN A 142 1.57 -12.86 35.31
N LYS A 143 0.63 -13.28 36.16
CA LYS A 143 -0.29 -14.38 35.85
C LYS A 143 -1.22 -14.03 34.68
N ALA A 144 -1.79 -12.83 34.68
CA ALA A 144 -2.62 -12.36 33.58
C ALA A 144 -1.84 -12.31 32.25
N MET A 145 -0.60 -11.83 32.30
CA MET A 145 0.29 -11.75 31.15
C MET A 145 0.67 -13.13 30.60
N ASP A 146 0.95 -14.09 31.47
CA ASP A 146 1.30 -15.45 31.04
C ASP A 146 0.11 -16.18 30.41
N LEU A 147 -1.12 -15.93 30.88
CA LEU A 147 -2.33 -16.48 30.28
C LEU A 147 -2.59 -15.92 28.86
N VAL A 148 -2.26 -14.65 28.62
CA VAL A 148 -2.31 -14.07 27.26
C VAL A 148 -1.23 -14.68 26.37
N LYS A 149 0.00 -14.85 26.87
CA LYS A 149 1.07 -15.55 26.12
C LYS A 149 0.70 -16.99 25.76
N GLN A 150 -0.05 -17.66 26.63
CA GLN A 150 -0.56 -19.02 26.41
C GLN A 150 -1.77 -19.07 25.47
N GLY A 151 -2.27 -17.92 24.99
CA GLY A 151 -3.42 -17.84 24.09
C GLY A 151 -4.77 -18.08 24.75
N GLN A 152 -4.86 -18.05 26.08
CA GLN A 152 -6.13 -18.20 26.82
C GLN A 152 -6.99 -16.93 26.77
N TYR A 153 -6.35 -15.77 26.62
CA TYR A 153 -6.99 -14.46 26.49
C TYR A 153 -6.36 -13.69 25.33
N TRP A 154 -7.14 -12.81 24.72
CA TRP A 154 -6.68 -11.98 23.60
C TRP A 154 -5.79 -10.81 24.04
N SER A 155 -6.04 -10.27 25.24
CA SER A 155 -5.34 -9.09 25.75
C SER A 155 -5.41 -9.00 27.27
N VAL A 156 -4.47 -8.25 27.86
CA VAL A 156 -4.47 -7.84 29.27
C VAL A 156 -4.79 -6.36 29.38
N ILE A 157 -5.78 -6.02 30.21
CA ILE A 157 -6.01 -4.67 30.71
C ILE A 157 -5.37 -4.57 32.09
N ALA A 158 -4.32 -3.77 32.24
CA ALA A 158 -3.64 -3.55 33.51
C ALA A 158 -3.92 -2.14 34.02
N ILE A 159 -4.68 -2.04 35.11
CA ILE A 159 -4.90 -0.81 35.85
C ILE A 159 -3.83 -0.75 36.94
N GLN A 160 -2.92 0.22 36.81
CA GLN A 160 -1.87 0.46 37.79
C GLN A 160 -2.44 1.07 39.08
N ASP A 161 -1.65 1.02 40.14
CA ASP A 161 -1.96 1.69 41.40
C ASP A 161 -2.10 3.20 41.18
N ASN A 162 -3.02 3.83 41.92
CA ASN A 162 -3.32 5.26 41.84
C ASN A 162 -3.79 5.77 40.46
N PHE A 163 -4.35 4.89 39.62
CA PHE A 163 -4.99 5.26 38.35
C PHE A 163 -6.00 6.41 38.51
N THR A 164 -6.87 6.34 39.51
CA THR A 164 -7.90 7.33 39.80
C THR A 164 -7.29 8.71 40.04
N GLN A 165 -6.21 8.79 40.82
CA GLN A 165 -5.52 10.06 41.11
C GLN A 165 -4.80 10.60 39.88
N ALA A 166 -4.13 9.73 39.12
CA ALA A 166 -3.45 10.12 37.89
C ALA A 166 -4.43 10.68 36.85
N VAL A 167 -5.61 10.07 36.73
CA VAL A 167 -6.68 10.54 35.84
C VAL A 167 -7.20 11.90 36.29
N LYS A 168 -7.56 12.04 37.57
CA LYS A 168 -8.04 13.33 38.13
C LYS A 168 -7.04 14.46 37.92
N ASN A 169 -5.76 14.22 38.21
CA ASN A 169 -4.72 15.23 38.05
C ASN A 169 -4.56 15.65 36.58
N LYS A 170 -4.61 14.71 35.63
CA LYS A 170 -4.56 15.02 34.19
C LYS A 170 -5.76 15.85 33.74
N PHE A 171 -6.98 15.48 34.18
CA PHE A 171 -8.18 16.25 33.86
C PHE A 171 -8.16 17.64 34.49
N ALA A 172 -7.76 17.77 35.75
CA ALA A 172 -7.64 19.06 36.43
C ALA A 172 -6.63 19.97 35.72
N LEU A 173 -5.47 19.43 35.31
CA LEU A 173 -4.50 20.20 34.52
C LEU A 173 -5.11 20.69 33.20
N VAL A 174 -5.79 19.81 32.44
CA VAL A 174 -6.43 20.21 31.17
C VAL A 174 -7.47 21.31 31.37
N LEU A 175 -8.30 21.22 32.41
CA LEU A 175 -9.28 22.26 32.71
C LEU A 175 -8.62 23.60 33.05
N VAL A 176 -7.54 23.57 33.84
CA VAL A 176 -6.75 24.77 34.13
C VAL A 176 -6.17 25.36 32.83
N TYR A 177 -5.67 24.54 31.90
CA TYR A 177 -5.13 25.03 30.62
C TYR A 177 -6.18 25.60 29.65
N ILE A 178 -7.47 25.28 29.81
CA ILE A 178 -8.56 25.77 28.95
C ILE A 178 -9.12 27.10 29.47
N GLU A 179 -8.97 27.38 30.77
CA GLU A 179 -9.41 28.63 31.40
C GLU A 179 -8.42 29.80 31.24
N PHE A 180 -7.21 29.57 30.70
CA PHE A 180 -6.21 30.60 30.37
C PHE A 180 -6.06 30.81 28.86
#